data_AF-A0A5B7C0Q8-F1
#
_entry.id   AF-A0A5B7C0Q8-F1
#
_cell.length_a   1.000
_cell.length_b   1.000
_cell.length_c   1.000
_cell.angle_alpha   90.00
_cell.angle_beta   90.00
_cell.angle_gamma   90.00
#
_symmetry.space_group_name_H-M   'P 1'
#
loop_
_entity.id
_entity.type
_entity.pdbx_description
1 polymer ?
#
loop_
_entity_poly.entity_id
_entity_poly.type
_entity_poly.pdbx_seq_one_letter_code
_entity_poly.pdbx_strand_id
1 'polypeptide(L)'
;VLEGCTSLLELHPSIGVLKRLLCLNLKNCKHLKSVRISDELESLQILVLSGCSKLNNISEILGNTKCLSELYLDGTGIKELPPSIEQLSNLVLISLRDCKNLTTLPS
;
A
#
# COMPACT_ATOMS: atom_id res chain seq x y z
N VAL A 1 -7.84 11.06 -1.46
CA VAL A 1 -8.87 10.85 -0.42
C VAL A 1 -9.81 9.76 -0.91
N LEU A 2 -9.56 8.50 -0.51
CA LEU A 2 -10.41 7.33 -0.78
C LEU A 2 -10.73 6.58 0.52
N GLU A 3 -10.59 7.25 1.67
CA GLU A 3 -10.82 6.67 2.98
C GLU A 3 -12.27 6.20 3.13
N GLY A 4 -12.46 5.00 3.66
CA GLY A 4 -13.77 4.43 3.95
C GLY A 4 -14.54 3.95 2.72
N CYS A 5 -13.91 3.85 1.53
CA CYS A 5 -14.55 3.25 0.36
C CYS A 5 -14.72 1.74 0.53
N THR A 6 -15.69 1.32 1.34
CA THR A 6 -15.88 -0.08 1.75
C THR A 6 -16.29 -1.01 0.62
N SER A 7 -16.80 -0.49 -0.49
CA SER A 7 -17.15 -1.28 -1.69
C SER A 7 -16.02 -1.36 -2.72
N LEU A 8 -14.92 -0.63 -2.50
CA LEU A 8 -13.78 -0.64 -3.40
C LEU A 8 -13.08 -1.99 -3.34
N LEU A 9 -13.05 -2.70 -4.47
CA LEU A 9 -12.38 -4.00 -4.59
C LEU A 9 -10.92 -3.81 -5.05
N GLU A 10 -10.72 -2.89 -5.98
CA GLU A 10 -9.47 -2.63 -6.69
C GLU A 10 -9.38 -1.14 -7.02
N LEU A 11 -8.16 -0.63 -7.13
CA LEU A 11 -7.91 0.73 -7.55
C LEU A 11 -7.81 0.78 -9.08
N HIS A 12 -8.56 1.70 -9.71
CA HIS A 12 -8.50 1.84 -11.16
C HIS A 12 -7.12 2.34 -11.62
N PRO A 13 -6.52 1.79 -12.70
CA PRO A 13 -5.17 2.17 -13.15
C PRO A 13 -4.99 3.67 -13.41
N SER A 14 -6.06 4.39 -13.76
CA SER A 14 -6.02 5.84 -14.00
C SER A 14 -5.52 6.67 -12.81
N ILE A 15 -5.46 6.11 -11.60
CA ILE A 15 -4.84 6.78 -10.45
C ILE A 15 -3.38 7.13 -10.74
N GLY A 16 -2.69 6.31 -11.55
CA GLY A 16 -1.29 6.48 -11.88
C GLY A 16 -1.01 7.76 -12.67
N VAL A 17 -1.99 8.28 -13.41
CA VAL A 17 -1.90 9.58 -14.10
C VAL A 17 -1.62 10.75 -13.13
N LEU A 18 -1.93 10.58 -11.84
CA LEU A 18 -1.71 11.58 -10.80
C LEU A 18 -0.23 11.66 -10.37
N LYS A 19 0.67 12.01 -11.30
CA LYS A 19 2.13 12.05 -11.09
C LYS A 19 2.60 12.92 -9.92
N ARG A 20 1.78 13.90 -9.50
CA ARG A 20 2.07 14.84 -8.40
C ARG A 20 1.40 14.43 -7.09
N LEU A 21 0.74 13.28 -7.03
CA LEU A 21 0.08 12.80 -5.83
C LEU A 21 1.11 12.43 -4.79
N LEU A 22 1.15 13.18 -3.69
CA LEU A 22 2.09 12.93 -2.59
C LEU A 22 1.57 11.92 -1.58
N CYS A 23 0.25 11.87 -1.39
CA CYS A 23 -0.40 11.03 -0.39
C CYS A 23 -1.64 10.34 -0.97
N LEU A 24 -1.68 9.01 -0.83
CA LEU A 24 -2.83 8.18 -1.17
C LEU A 24 -3.34 7.52 0.11
N ASN A 25 -4.49 8.01 0.59
CA ASN A 25 -5.19 7.45 1.75
C ASN A 25 -6.36 6.58 1.31
N LEU A 26 -6.24 5.27 1.55
CA LEU A 26 -7.20 4.19 1.33
C LEU A 26 -7.64 3.54 2.66
N LYS A 27 -7.44 4.23 3.78
CA LYS A 27 -7.77 3.72 5.12
C LYS A 27 -9.20 3.22 5.17
N ASN A 28 -9.43 2.10 5.86
CA ASN A 28 -10.75 1.49 6.05
C ASN A 28 -11.47 1.06 4.76
N CYS A 29 -10.78 0.89 3.64
CA CYS A 29 -11.32 0.23 2.44
C CYS A 29 -11.38 -1.29 2.64
N LYS A 30 -12.31 -1.75 3.48
CA LYS A 30 -12.35 -3.13 4.00
C LYS A 30 -12.42 -4.24 2.95
N HIS A 31 -12.93 -3.93 1.75
CA HIS A 31 -13.05 -4.89 0.64
C HIS A 31 -11.93 -4.83 -0.39
N LEU A 32 -10.99 -3.89 -0.23
CA LEU A 32 -9.86 -3.74 -1.13
C LEU A 32 -8.99 -5.00 -1.05
N LYS A 33 -8.77 -5.66 -2.19
CA LYS A 33 -8.03 -6.91 -2.29
C LYS A 33 -6.61 -6.71 -2.81
N SER A 34 -6.44 -5.74 -3.70
CA SER A 34 -5.16 -5.41 -4.33
C SER A 34 -5.07 -3.91 -4.58
N VAL A 35 -3.83 -3.43 -4.63
CA VAL A 35 -3.50 -2.06 -4.99
C VAL A 35 -2.40 -2.15 -6.04
N ARG A 36 -2.75 -1.86 -7.29
CA ARG A 36 -1.79 -1.73 -8.37
C ARG A 36 -1.38 -0.28 -8.48
N ILE A 37 -0.16 0.01 -8.04
CA ILE A 37 0.49 1.29 -8.25
C ILE A 37 1.68 0.99 -9.17
N SER A 38 1.39 0.69 -10.44
CA SER A 38 2.44 0.56 -11.45
C SER A 38 3.00 1.94 -11.76
N ASP A 39 4.34 2.03 -11.90
CA ASP A 39 5.23 3.02 -12.56
C ASP A 39 4.89 4.52 -12.69
N GLU A 40 3.73 4.97 -12.22
CA GLU A 40 3.12 6.23 -12.64
C GLU A 40 2.94 7.20 -11.46
N LEU A 41 2.87 6.68 -10.22
CA LEU A 41 2.85 7.49 -8.99
C LEU A 41 4.27 7.87 -8.53
N GLU A 42 5.02 8.50 -9.41
CA GLU A 42 6.45 8.85 -9.24
C GLU A 42 6.72 9.70 -7.99
N SER A 43 5.77 10.56 -7.59
CA SER A 43 5.93 11.46 -6.43
C SER A 43 5.30 10.96 -5.13
N LEU A 44 4.74 9.76 -5.09
CA LEU A 44 4.03 9.27 -3.90
C LEU A 44 4.99 9.05 -2.74
N GLN A 45 4.73 9.72 -1.62
CA GLN A 45 5.52 9.66 -0.40
C GLN A 45 4.79 8.88 0.70
N ILE A 46 3.47 9.02 0.80
CA ILE A 46 2.68 8.43 1.88
C ILE A 46 1.58 7.54 1.29
N LEU A 47 1.56 6.28 1.70
CA LEU A 47 0.50 5.33 1.36
C LEU A 47 -0.15 4.76 2.63
N VAL A 48 -1.45 5.02 2.80
CA VAL A 48 -2.23 4.55 3.95
C VAL A 48 -3.22 3.48 3.52
N LEU A 49 -3.01 2.26 4.01
CA LEU A 49 -3.85 1.07 3.77
C LEU A 49 -4.40 0.47 5.06
N SER A 50 -4.23 1.17 6.18
CA SER A 50 -4.71 0.72 7.49
C SER A 50 -6.19 0.36 7.47
N GLY A 51 -6.57 -0.78 8.05
CA GLY A 51 -7.95 -1.25 8.11
C GLY A 51 -8.49 -1.86 6.80
N CYS A 52 -7.67 -2.03 5.77
CA CYS A 52 -8.02 -2.79 4.56
C CYS A 52 -7.95 -4.30 4.84
N SER A 53 -8.91 -4.81 5.60
CA SER A 53 -8.90 -6.19 6.13
C SER A 53 -8.84 -7.31 5.09
N LYS A 54 -9.30 -7.07 3.85
CA LYS A 54 -9.24 -8.04 2.74
C LYS A 54 -7.98 -7.92 1.89
N LEU A 55 -7.12 -6.93 2.15
CA LEU A 55 -5.83 -6.76 1.47
C LEU A 55 -4.87 -7.80 2.03
N ASN A 56 -4.47 -8.76 1.20
CA ASN A 56 -3.62 -9.89 1.61
C ASN A 56 -2.29 -9.98 0.84
N ASN A 57 -2.10 -9.13 -0.16
CA ASN A 57 -0.91 -9.07 -1.00
C ASN A 57 -0.61 -7.61 -1.36
N ILE A 58 0.67 -7.21 -1.31
CA ILE A 58 1.13 -5.86 -1.64
C ILE A 58 2.23 -5.85 -2.71
N SER A 59 2.53 -6.99 -3.36
CA SER A 59 3.59 -7.11 -4.37
C SER A 59 3.41 -6.15 -5.55
N GLU A 60 2.17 -5.82 -5.88
CA GLU A 60 1.82 -4.91 -6.98
C GLU A 60 1.97 -3.41 -6.63
N ILE A 61 2.31 -3.08 -5.38
CA ILE A 61 2.52 -1.70 -4.89
C ILE A 61 3.97 -1.25 -5.09
N LEU A 62 4.89 -2.21 -5.09
CA LEU A 62 6.31 -1.98 -4.81
C LEU A 62 7.19 -1.92 -6.07
N GLY A 63 6.57 -1.90 -7.27
CA GLY A 63 7.30 -2.00 -8.53
C GLY A 63 8.23 -0.81 -8.82
N ASN A 64 7.92 0.41 -8.35
CA ASN A 64 8.72 1.59 -8.71
C ASN A 64 8.41 2.88 -7.91
N THR A 65 7.78 2.80 -6.73
CA THR A 65 7.47 3.98 -5.91
C THR A 65 8.72 4.49 -5.17
N LYS A 66 9.72 4.95 -5.93
CA LYS A 66 11.04 5.35 -5.41
C LYS A 66 10.94 6.42 -4.34
N CYS A 67 9.92 7.28 -4.37
CA CYS A 67 9.74 8.36 -3.40
C CYS A 67 8.96 7.95 -2.15
N LEU A 68 8.48 6.70 -2.04
CA LEU A 68 7.66 6.28 -0.90
C LEU A 68 8.50 6.31 0.38
N SER A 69 8.07 7.13 1.33
CA SER A 69 8.74 7.33 2.62
C SER A 69 7.96 6.71 3.78
N GLU A 70 6.63 6.62 3.67
CA GLU A 70 5.77 6.08 4.73
C GLU A 70 4.72 5.11 4.18
N LEU A 71 4.67 3.92 4.79
CA LEU A 71 3.72 2.87 4.45
C LEU A 71 2.97 2.39 5.70
N TYR A 72 1.65 2.57 5.72
CA TYR A 72 0.79 2.12 6.81
C TYR A 72 -0.08 0.94 6.39
N LEU A 73 0.17 -0.23 6.99
CA LEU A 73 -0.51 -1.50 6.70
C LEU A 73 -1.28 -2.04 7.90
N ASP A 74 -1.50 -1.22 8.92
CA ASP A 74 -2.12 -1.65 10.19
C ASP A 74 -3.46 -2.38 9.97
N GLY A 75 -3.64 -3.54 10.61
CA GLY A 75 -4.90 -4.29 10.53
C GLY A 75 -5.26 -4.81 9.13
N THR A 76 -4.28 -4.93 8.23
CA THR A 76 -4.46 -5.59 6.93
C THR A 76 -4.38 -7.12 7.07
N GLY A 77 -4.83 -7.83 6.04
CA GLY A 77 -4.82 -9.29 5.98
C GLY A 77 -3.54 -9.90 5.40
N ILE A 78 -2.47 -9.10 5.27
CA ILE A 78 -1.20 -9.53 4.67
C ILE A 78 -0.56 -10.67 5.48
N LYS A 79 0.10 -11.59 4.77
CA LYS A 79 0.80 -12.74 5.36
C LYS A 79 2.32 -12.59 5.36
N GLU A 80 2.81 -11.88 4.36
CA GLU A 80 4.22 -11.61 4.13
C GLU A 80 4.37 -10.25 3.47
N LEU A 81 5.54 -9.65 3.63
CA LEU A 81 5.95 -8.52 2.82
C LEU A 81 6.75 -9.04 1.60
N PRO A 82 6.56 -8.48 0.40
CA PRO A 82 7.29 -8.90 -0.78
C PRO A 82 8.77 -8.49 -0.68
N PRO A 83 9.71 -9.24 -1.28
CA PRO A 83 11.12 -8.86 -1.34
C PRO A 83 11.37 -7.47 -1.96
N SER A 84 10.49 -7.01 -2.86
CA SER A 84 10.57 -5.66 -3.45
C SER A 84 10.43 -4.52 -2.43
N ILE A 85 10.03 -4.80 -1.18
CA ILE A 85 10.05 -3.79 -0.11
C ILE A 85 11.47 -3.30 0.17
N GLU A 86 12.49 -4.14 -0.04
CA GLU A 86 13.91 -3.79 0.09
C GLU A 86 14.36 -2.77 -0.96
N GLN A 87 13.61 -2.64 -2.06
CA GLN A 87 13.89 -1.68 -3.14
C GLN A 87 13.37 -0.27 -2.82
N LEU A 88 12.57 -0.10 -1.76
CA LEU A 88 12.06 1.21 -1.31
C LEU A 88 13.13 1.98 -0.53
N SER A 89 14.14 2.49 -1.23
CA SER A 89 15.31 3.13 -0.60
C SER A 89 15.01 4.40 0.22
N ASN A 90 13.86 5.05 0.01
CA ASN A 90 13.44 6.23 0.77
C ASN A 90 12.47 5.90 1.92
N LEU A 91 12.11 4.63 2.13
CA LEU A 91 11.18 4.22 3.17
C LEU A 91 11.81 4.43 4.55
N VAL A 92 11.22 5.32 5.35
CA VAL A 92 11.66 5.62 6.72
C VAL A 92 10.71 5.03 7.76
N LEU A 93 9.46 4.72 7.37
CA LEU A 93 8.44 4.20 8.27
C LEU A 93 7.60 3.13 7.59
N ILE A 94 7.49 1.99 8.25
CA ILE A 94 6.48 0.97 7.98
C ILE A 94 5.71 0.64 9.25
N SER A 95 4.39 0.71 9.19
CA SER A 95 3.50 0.36 10.31
C SER A 95 2.73 -0.91 9.99
N LEU A 96 2.89 -1.92 10.85
CA LEU A 96 2.33 -3.28 10.71
C LEU A 96 1.51 -3.68 11.95
N ARG A 97 0.97 -2.70 12.69
CA ARG A 97 0.21 -2.96 13.91
C ARG A 97 -1.03 -3.79 13.59
N ASP A 98 -1.38 -4.73 14.45
CA ASP A 98 -2.55 -5.58 14.27
C ASP A 98 -2.60 -6.40 12.96
N CYS A 99 -1.47 -6.59 12.28
CA CYS A 99 -1.34 -7.51 11.14
C CYS A 99 -1.28 -8.97 11.64
N LYS A 100 -2.41 -9.51 12.08
CA LYS A 100 -2.52 -10.81 12.78
C LYS A 100 -2.07 -12.03 11.96
N ASN A 101 -2.06 -11.91 10.63
CA ASN A 101 -1.69 -13.00 9.73
C ASN A 101 -0.24 -12.91 9.25
N LEU A 102 0.49 -11.85 9.61
CA LEU A 102 1.86 -11.63 9.17
C LEU A 102 2.81 -12.60 9.90
N THR A 103 3.43 -13.51 9.14
CA THR A 103 4.35 -14.52 9.70
C THR A 103 5.79 -14.30 9.30
N THR A 104 6.03 -13.52 8.24
CA THR A 104 7.35 -13.37 7.61
C THR A 104 7.64 -11.92 7.28
N LEU A 105 8.84 -11.47 7.62
CA LEU A 105 9.43 -10.20 7.21
C LEU A 105 10.54 -10.46 6.16
N PRO A 106 10.83 -9.51 5.27
CA PRO A 106 11.97 -9.59 4.34
C PRO A 106 13.28 -9.66 5.14
N SER A 107 14.34 -10.16 4.51
CA SER A 107 15.66 -10.38 5.14
C SER A 107 16.60 -9.20 4.97
#